data_AF-A0A517W5H5-F1
#
_entry.id   AF-A0A517W5H5-F1
#
_cell.length_a   1.000
_cell.length_b   1.000
_cell.length_c   1.000
_cell.angle_alpha   90.00
_cell.angle_beta   90.00
_cell.angle_gamma   90.00
#
_symmetry.space_group_name_H-M   'P 1'
#
loop_
_entity.id
_entity.type
_entity.pdbx_description
1 polymer ?
#
loop_
_entity_poly.entity_id
_entity_poly.type
_entity_poly.pdbx_seq_one_letter_code
_entity_poly.pdbx_strand_id
1 'polypeptide(L)' 'MSLDKSLKSKSSLTRARNVLKRAERIEKLKFEDRWADGQGALGLPKVRVEKVSIGKKKKKKKDDDED' A
#
# COMPACT_ATOMS: atom_id res chain seq x y z
N MET A 1 12.89 18.62 23.45
CA MET A 1 12.77 19.83 22.61
C MET A 1 11.56 19.68 21.70
N SER A 2 10.46 20.36 22.03
CA SER A 2 9.22 20.36 21.25
C SER A 2 9.34 21.34 20.08
N LEU A 3 9.15 20.84 18.86
CA LEU A 3 9.01 21.68 17.67
C LEU A 3 7.57 22.19 17.56
N ASP A 4 7.42 23.47 17.23
CA ASP A 4 6.12 24.06 16.90
C ASP A 4 5.47 23.32 15.71
N LYS A 5 4.13 23.24 15.70
CA LYS A 5 3.38 22.48 14.69
C LYS A 5 3.66 22.97 13.27
N SER A 6 3.96 24.26 13.09
CA SER A 6 4.30 24.86 11.78
C SER A 6 5.69 24.49 11.28
N LEU A 7 6.63 24.19 12.20
CA LEU A 7 8.03 23.86 11.91
C LEU A 7 8.27 22.35 11.78
N LYS A 8 7.22 21.53 11.88
CA LYS A 8 7.33 20.08 11.76
C LYS A 8 7.49 19.69 10.30
N SER A 9 8.68 19.25 9.92
CA SER A 9 8.93 18.75 8.56
C SER A 9 8.00 17.57 8.25
N LYS A 10 7.38 17.58 7.06
CA LYS A 10 6.43 16.55 6.61
C LYS A 10 7.04 15.14 6.47
N SER A 11 8.34 14.97 6.73
CA SER A 11 9.12 13.82 6.29
C SER A 11 9.53 12.84 7.40
N SER A 12 9.27 13.10 8.69
CA SER A 12 9.92 12.27 9.72
C SER A 12 9.33 10.86 9.90
N LEU A 13 8.16 10.55 9.33
CA LEU A 13 7.54 9.22 9.40
C LEU A 13 6.68 8.89 8.16
N THR A 14 7.26 8.87 6.96
CA THR A 14 6.61 8.30 5.75
C THR A 14 6.56 6.77 5.80
N ARG A 15 6.21 6.20 6.95
CA ARG A 15 6.01 4.76 7.07
C ARG A 15 4.76 4.37 6.29
N ALA A 16 4.82 3.26 5.57
CA ALA A 16 3.63 2.68 4.96
C ALA A 16 2.55 2.49 6.04
N ARG A 17 1.36 3.00 5.76
CA ARG A 17 0.16 2.82 6.60
C ARG A 17 -0.25 1.34 6.61
N ASN A 18 -0.85 0.88 7.71
CA ASN A 18 -1.23 -0.53 7.87
C ASN A 18 -2.56 -0.88 7.17
N VAL A 19 -3.48 0.07 7.03
CA VAL A 19 -4.83 -0.12 6.49
C VAL A 19 -5.04 0.85 5.33
N LEU A 20 -5.78 0.49 4.28
CA LEU A 20 -6.14 1.39 3.17
C LEU A 20 -7.04 2.56 3.62
N LYS A 21 -7.06 3.66 2.86
CA LYS A 21 -7.98 4.79 3.12
C LYS A 21 -9.42 4.35 2.87
N ARG A 22 -10.40 5.14 3.31
CA ARG A 22 -11.81 4.77 3.21
C ARG A 22 -12.26 4.50 1.76
N ALA A 23 -11.94 5.41 0.83
CA ALA A 23 -12.25 5.23 -0.59
C ALA A 23 -11.58 3.98 -1.17
N GLU A 24 -10.27 3.82 -0.95
CA GLU A 24 -9.49 2.64 -1.36
C GLU A 24 -10.07 1.32 -0.79
N ARG A 25 -10.62 1.35 0.43
CA ARG A 25 -11.30 0.18 1.01
C ARG A 25 -12.60 -0.16 0.29
N ILE A 26 -13.39 0.83 -0.09
CA ILE A 26 -14.64 0.61 -0.84
C ILE A 26 -14.30 -0.03 -2.19
N GLU A 27 -13.30 0.50 -2.90
CA GLU A 27 -12.83 -0.05 -4.17
C GLU A 27 -12.34 -1.51 -4.02
N LYS A 28 -11.54 -1.79 -2.99
CA LYS A 28 -11.04 -3.15 -2.74
C LYS A 28 -12.17 -4.11 -2.33
N LEU A 29 -13.13 -3.67 -1.52
CA LEU A 29 -14.29 -4.49 -1.14
C LEU A 29 -15.23 -4.74 -2.33
N LYS A 30 -15.36 -3.78 -3.25
CA LYS A 30 -16.07 -3.96 -4.52
C LYS A 30 -15.36 -4.98 -5.41
N PHE A 31 -14.03 -4.90 -5.52
CA PHE A 31 -13.24 -5.88 -6.26
C PHE A 31 -13.34 -7.31 -5.70
N GLU A 32 -13.53 -7.45 -4.39
CA GLU A 32 -13.65 -8.74 -3.71
C GLU A 32 -15.11 -9.23 -3.60
N ASP A 33 -16.08 -8.56 -4.25
CA ASP A 33 -17.52 -8.85 -4.16
C ASP A 33 -18.07 -8.88 -2.72
N ARG A 34 -17.43 -8.17 -1.80
CA ARG A 34 -17.83 -8.05 -0.38
C ARG A 34 -18.56 -6.74 -0.07
N TRP A 35 -18.68 -5.87 -1.06
CA TRP A 35 -19.38 -4.60 -0.94
C TRP A 35 -20.85 -4.76 -1.32
N ALA A 36 -21.76 -4.42 -0.42
CA ALA A 36 -23.19 -4.35 -0.73
C ALA A 36 -23.57 -2.93 -1.17
N ASP A 37 -24.31 -2.81 -2.26
CA ASP A 37 -24.82 -1.51 -2.72
C ASP A 37 -25.86 -0.97 -1.74
N GLY A 38 -25.62 0.24 -1.22
CA GLY A 38 -26.35 0.83 -0.11
C GLY A 38 -25.65 0.73 1.25
N GLN A 39 -24.53 -0.01 1.35
CA GLN A 39 -23.72 -0.04 2.56
C GLN A 39 -23.11 1.34 2.84
N GLY A 40 -23.27 1.82 4.07
CA GLY A 40 -22.73 3.11 4.49
C GLY A 40 -21.21 3.15 4.44
N ALA A 41 -20.64 4.33 4.19
CA ALA A 41 -19.19 4.52 4.14
C ALA A 41 -18.51 4.36 5.52
N LEU A 42 -19.27 4.26 6.62
CA LEU A 42 -18.81 4.07 8.00
C LEU A 42 -18.77 2.57 8.35
N GLY A 43 -17.93 2.18 9.31
CA GLY A 43 -17.89 0.79 9.81
C GLY A 43 -17.27 -0.26 8.88
N LEU A 44 -16.58 0.15 7.81
CA LEU A 44 -16.01 -0.81 6.83
C LEU A 44 -14.97 -1.76 7.46
N PRO A 45 -14.87 -3.01 6.99
CA PRO A 45 -13.80 -3.94 7.35
C PRO A 45 -12.40 -3.34 7.18
N LYS A 46 -11.44 -3.75 8.02
CA LYS A 46 -10.04 -3.30 7.92
C LYS A 46 -9.35 -4.03 6.77
N VAL A 47 -9.01 -3.31 5.71
CA VAL A 47 -8.28 -3.86 4.56
C VAL A 47 -6.82 -3.41 4.62
N ARG A 48 -5.89 -4.37 4.64
CA ARG A 48 -4.44 -4.11 4.78
C ARG A 48 -3.86 -3.57 3.47
N VAL A 49 -2.83 -2.72 3.57
CA VAL A 49 -2.01 -2.33 2.41
C VAL A 49 -1.14 -3.51 1.97
N GLU A 50 -1.26 -3.91 0.70
CA GLU A 50 -0.43 -4.96 0.13
C GLU A 50 1.04 -4.52 0.07
N LYS A 51 1.91 -5.31 0.69
CA LYS A 51 3.36 -5.07 0.65
C LYS A 51 3.92 -5.84 -0.53
N VAL A 52 4.24 -5.15 -1.62
CA VAL A 52 4.92 -5.77 -2.75
C VAL A 52 6.35 -6.10 -2.33
N SER A 53 6.66 -7.39 -2.17
CA SER A 53 8.05 -7.84 -2.11
C SER A 53 8.59 -7.84 -3.53
N ILE A 54 9.32 -6.79 -3.95
CA ILE A 54 10.10 -6.84 -5.18
C ILE A 54 11.09 -8.01 -5.04
N GLY A 55 10.83 -9.09 -5.78
CA GLY A 55 11.74 -10.23 -5.88
C GLY A 55 13.07 -9.80 -6.50
N LYS A 56 14.18 -10.34 -5.99
CA LYS A 56 15.53 -10.15 -6.51
C LYS A 56 15.54 -10.31 -8.04
N LYS A 57 16.05 -9.31 -8.77
CA LYS A 57 16.28 -9.40 -10.22
C LYS A 57 17.10 -10.67 -10.52
N LYS A 58 16.63 -11.56 -11.39
CA LYS A 58 17.46 -12.64 -11.96
C LYS A 58 18.60 -11.98 -12.75
N LYS A 59 19.85 -12.29 -12.39
CA LYS A 59 21.04 -11.91 -13.15
C LYS A 59 20.99 -12.66 -14.49
N LYS A 60 21.02 -11.95 -15.61
CA LYS A 60 21.07 -12.52 -16.96
C LYS A 60 22.42 -13.26 -17.10
N LYS A 61 22.42 -14.59 -17.28
CA LYS A 61 23.61 -15.32 -17.74
C LYS A 61 23.88 -14.92 -19.19
N LYS A 62 25.13 -14.58 -19.46
CA LYS A 62 25.72 -14.34 -20.77
C LYS A 62 26.73 -15.48 -20.95
N ASP A 63 26.53 -16.30 -21.96
CA ASP A 63 27.41 -17.33 -22.54
C ASP A 63 26.88 -17.35 -24.00
N ASP A 64 27.43 -16.65 -24.99
CA ASP A 64 28.73 -16.77 -25.67
C ASP A 64 29.82 -17.61 -25.00
N ASP A 65 29.92 -18.87 -25.42
CA ASP A 65 31.17 -19.50 -25.88
C ASP A 65 30.86 -20.77 -26.72
N GLU A 66 31.40 -20.78 -27.94
CA GLU A 66 31.83 -21.87 -28.86
C GLU A 66 30.95 -23.12 -29.17
N ASP A 67 30.42 -23.14 -30.41
CA ASP A 67 30.71 -24.15 -31.46
C ASP A 67 30.68 -23.45 -32.84
#